data_AF-A0A2N5BLP5-F1
#
_entry.id   AF-A0A2N5BLP5-F1
#
_cell.length_a   1.000
_cell.length_b   1.000
_cell.length_c   1.000
_cell.angle_alpha   90.00
_cell.angle_beta   90.00
_cell.angle_gamma   90.00
#
_symmetry.space_group_name_H-M   'P 1'
#
loop_
_entity.id
_entity.type
_entity.pdbx_description
1 polymer ?
#
loop_
_entity_poly.entity_id
_entity_poly.type
_entity_poly.pdbx_seq_one_letter_code
_entity_poly.pdbx_strand_id
1 'polypeptide(L)' 'MYANRNHLHDREIKVRVDEDTFNLIQALAAYHRTQRAVLCRELLEAQLAALASENTGDQSAA' A
#
# COMPACT_ATOMS: atom_id res chain seq x y z
N MET A 1 18.89 -1.41 -18.85
CA MET A 1 17.65 -2.21 -18.92
C MET A 1 17.75 -3.26 -17.84
N TYR A 2 16.92 -3.21 -16.78
CA TYR A 2 17.08 -4.08 -15.62
C TYR A 2 16.87 -5.55 -15.99
N ALA A 3 17.77 -6.44 -15.51
CA ALA A 3 17.86 -7.84 -15.91
C ALA A 3 16.67 -8.72 -15.47
N ASN A 4 15.78 -8.22 -14.61
CA ASN A 4 14.59 -8.94 -14.15
C ASN A 4 13.39 -7.98 -14.08
N ARG A 5 12.45 -8.11 -15.01
CA ARG A 5 11.29 -7.20 -15.11
C ARG A 5 10.25 -7.39 -14.00
N ASN A 6 10.33 -8.48 -13.24
CA ASN A 6 9.31 -8.91 -12.27
C ASN A 6 9.75 -8.79 -10.80
N HIS A 7 10.80 -8.03 -10.46
CA HIS A 7 11.26 -7.95 -9.07
C HIS A 7 10.53 -6.91 -8.21
N LEU A 8 9.65 -6.10 -8.81
CA LEU A 8 8.99 -4.99 -8.14
C LEU A 8 7.55 -5.40 -7.81
N HIS A 9 7.27 -5.56 -6.50
CA HIS A 9 5.98 -6.02 -5.95
C HIS A 9 5.61 -7.48 -6.27
N ASP A 10 6.58 -8.41 -6.19
CA ASP A 10 6.38 -9.84 -6.44
C ASP A 10 5.88 -10.65 -5.22
N ARG A 11 5.95 -10.07 -4.02
CA ARG A 11 5.52 -10.71 -2.77
C ARG A 11 4.05 -10.40 -2.48
N GLU A 12 3.20 -11.40 -2.61
CA GLU A 12 1.76 -11.27 -2.34
C GLU A 12 1.44 -11.34 -0.84
N ILE A 13 0.57 -10.45 -0.38
CA ILE A 13 -0.05 -10.49 0.96
C ILE A 13 -1.56 -10.57 0.77
N LYS A 14 -2.21 -11.56 1.40
CA LYS A 14 -3.66 -11.73 1.36
C LYS A 14 -4.30 -11.14 2.62
N VAL A 15 -5.28 -10.28 2.44
CA VAL A 15 -6.00 -9.61 3.54
C VAL A 15 -7.49 -9.91 3.40
N ARG A 16 -8.15 -10.20 4.52
CA ARG A 16 -9.61 -10.29 4.61
C ARG A 16 -10.13 -9.01 5.26
N VAL A 17 -11.14 -8.42 4.65
CA VAL A 17 -11.84 -7.23 5.14
C VAL A 17 -13.33 -7.51 5.18
N ASP A 18 -14.09 -6.69 5.90
CA ASP A 18 -15.54 -6.73 5.85
C ASP A 18 -16.08 -6.20 4.50
N GLU A 19 -17.39 -6.34 4.31
CA GLU A 19 -18.09 -5.96 3.09
C GLU A 19 -18.04 -4.46 2.82
N ASP A 20 -18.23 -3.63 3.85
CA ASP A 20 -18.24 -2.17 3.72
C ASP A 20 -16.86 -1.64 3.26
N THR A 21 -15.79 -2.14 3.87
CA THR A 21 -14.42 -1.80 3.49
C THR A 21 -14.11 -2.25 2.06
N PHE A 22 -14.57 -3.44 1.68
CA PHE A 22 -14.39 -3.95 0.32
C PHE A 22 -15.10 -3.06 -0.72
N ASN A 23 -16.33 -2.67 -0.44
CA ASN A 23 -17.13 -1.80 -1.29
C ASN A 23 -16.50 -0.41 -1.44
N LEU A 24 -15.95 0.14 -0.35
CA LEU A 24 -15.22 1.41 -0.38
C LEU A 24 -13.97 1.32 -1.27
N ILE A 25 -13.15 0.28 -1.10
CA ILE A 25 -11.96 0.05 -1.94
C ILE A 25 -12.36 -0.07 -3.41
N GLN A 26 -13.45 -0.77 -3.69
CA GLN A 26 -13.94 -0.93 -5.06
C GLN A 26 -14.37 0.41 -5.68
N ALA A 27 -15.11 1.24 -4.93
CA ALA A 27 -15.54 2.55 -5.39
C ALA A 27 -14.35 3.48 -5.66
N LEU A 28 -13.38 3.52 -4.74
CA LEU A 28 -12.18 4.35 -4.89
C LEU A 28 -11.31 3.90 -6.08
N ALA A 29 -11.11 2.59 -6.24
CA ALA A 29 -10.35 2.07 -7.37
C ALA A 29 -11.00 2.44 -8.72
N ALA A 30 -12.33 2.38 -8.80
CA ALA A 30 -13.08 2.81 -9.97
C ALA A 30 -12.93 4.32 -10.22
N TYR A 31 -13.06 5.15 -9.18
CA TYR A 31 -12.89 6.60 -9.27
C TYR A 31 -11.50 6.99 -9.77
N HIS A 32 -10.45 6.35 -9.25
CA HIS A 32 -9.06 6.58 -9.65
C HIS A 32 -8.64 5.82 -10.92
N ARG A 33 -9.53 5.05 -11.55
CA ARG A 33 -9.27 4.23 -12.75
C ARG A 33 -8.05 3.30 -12.59
N THR A 34 -7.92 2.69 -11.42
CA THR A 34 -6.82 1.78 -11.09
C THR A 34 -7.34 0.43 -10.61
N GLN A 35 -6.45 -0.56 -10.51
CA GLN A 35 -6.79 -1.86 -9.93
C GLN A 35 -6.86 -1.74 -8.41
N ARG A 36 -7.82 -2.44 -7.78
CA ARG A 36 -7.95 -2.47 -6.30
C ARG A 36 -6.64 -2.84 -5.60
N ALA A 37 -5.95 -3.86 -6.11
CA ALA A 37 -4.67 -4.30 -5.55
C ALA A 37 -3.58 -3.23 -5.65
N VAL A 38 -3.55 -2.47 -6.76
CA VAL A 38 -2.62 -1.36 -6.95
C VAL A 38 -2.94 -0.21 -5.99
N LEU A 39 -4.21 0.18 -5.88
CA LEU A 39 -4.65 1.21 -4.93
C LEU A 39 -4.31 0.83 -3.48
N CYS A 40 -4.67 -0.38 -3.06
CA CYS A 40 -4.39 -0.86 -1.70
C CYS A 40 -2.89 -0.87 -1.40
N ARG A 41 -2.07 -1.27 -2.37
CA ARG A 41 -0.61 -1.25 -2.24
C ARG A 41 -0.09 0.17 -2.05
N GLU A 42 -0.52 1.11 -2.89
CA GLU A 42 -0.07 2.51 -2.82
C GLU A 42 -0.44 3.16 -1.49
N LEU A 43 -1.68 2.95 -1.02
CA LEU A 43 -2.13 3.43 0.29
C LEU A 43 -1.33 2.80 1.44
N LEU A 44 -1.06 1.49 1.37
CA LEU A 44 -0.28 0.77 2.37
C LEU A 44 1.17 1.26 2.41
N GLU A 45 1.83 1.38 1.25
CA GLU A 45 3.22 1.86 1.16
C GLU A 45 3.34 3.30 1.67
N ALA A 46 2.39 4.18 1.34
CA ALA A 46 2.36 5.55 1.85
C ALA A 46 2.23 5.60 3.37
N GLN A 47 1.34 4.79 3.96
CA GLN A 47 1.16 4.76 5.41
C GLN A 47 2.37 4.15 6.13
N LEU A 48 2.96 3.09 5.57
CA LEU A 48 4.18 2.48 6.13
C LEU A 48 5.37 3.46 6.10
N ALA A 49 5.51 4.24 5.03
CA ALA A 49 6.54 5.27 4.93
C ALA A 49 6.34 6.39 5.97
N ALA A 50 5.09 6.81 6.20
CA ALA A 50 4.76 7.77 7.25
C ALA A 50 5.12 7.23 8.65
N LEU A 51 4.69 6.00 8.99
CA LEU A 51 4.98 5.37 10.28
C LEU A 51 6.48 5.13 10.53
N ALA A 52 7.24 4.79 9.48
CA ALA A 52 8.69 4.64 9.58
C ALA A 52 9.40 5.98 9.85
N SER A 53 8.85 7.06 9.28
CA SER A 53 9.37 8.42 9.45
C SER A 53 9.10 8.97 10.85
N GLU A 54 7.91 8.73 11.40
CA GLU A 54 7.53 9.12 12.78
C GLU A 54 8.48 8.50 13.82
N ASN A 55 8.81 7.21 13.69
CA ASN A 55 9.72 6.51 14.61
C ASN A 55 11.19 7.00 14.55
N THR A 56 11.61 7.63 13.45
CA THR A 56 12.98 8.15 13.30
C THR A 56 13.15 9.48 14.04
N GLY A 57 12.07 10.26 14.21
CA GLY A 57 12.07 11.52 14.96
C GLY A 57 12.26 11.32 16.47
N ASP A 58 11.66 10.28 17.05
CA ASP A 58 11.74 10.01 18.49
C ASP A 58 13.09 9.41 18.93
N GLN A 59 13.85 8.77 18.04
CA GLN A 59 15.16 8.18 18.39
C GLN A 59 16.33 9.18 18.37
N SER A 60 16.13 10.40 17.87
CA SER A 60 17.18 11.43 17.80
C SER A 60 17.22 12.37 19.02
N ALA A 61 16.42 12.10 20.06
CA ALA A 61 16.28 12.92 21.27
C ALA A 61 16.51 12.13 22.58
N ALA A 62 17.42 11.15 22.57
CA ALA A 62 17.85 10.42 23.77
C ALA A 62 19.38 10.32 23.86
#